data_AF-A0A4U3FFZ6-F1
#
_entry.id   AF-A0A4U3FFZ6-F1
#
_cell.length_a   1.000
_cell.length_b   1.000
_cell.length_c   1.000
_cell.angle_alpha   90.00
_cell.angle_beta   90.00
_cell.angle_gamma   90.00
#
_symmetry.space_group_name_H-M   'P 1'
#
loop_
_entity.id
_entity.type
_entity.pdbx_description
1 polymer ?
#
loop_
_entity_poly.entity_id
_entity_poly.type
_entity_poly.pdbx_seq_one_letter_code
_entity_poly.pdbx_strand_id
1 'polypeptide(L)'
;MNDLQQEYVQWLDRLSSDLRSQGYASVLNKEFVEQDATIVINRLLPEFAYLMYIEVESYKKYFIADYSGRNTVMKLIDRSIDHKKTARIRALENSRLTDHLTFEEEINRLKSLQHLLEQSDFE
;
A
#
# COMPACT_ATOMS: atom_id res chain seq x y z
N MET A 1 -3.57 -13.51 29.37
CA MET A 1 -3.20 -13.13 27.98
C MET A 1 -2.82 -11.66 28.04
N ASN A 2 -1.69 -11.26 27.46
CA ASN A 2 -1.21 -9.88 27.57
C ASN A 2 -2.06 -8.95 26.67
N ASP A 3 -2.40 -7.73 27.11
CA ASP A 3 -3.34 -6.85 26.40
C ASP A 3 -2.88 -6.54 24.96
N LEU A 4 -1.57 -6.34 24.78
CA LEU A 4 -0.94 -6.13 23.47
C LEU A 4 -1.14 -7.31 22.50
N GLN A 5 -1.18 -8.54 23.03
CA GLN A 5 -1.39 -9.73 22.21
C GLN A 5 -2.85 -9.81 21.76
N GLN A 6 -3.78 -9.39 22.62
CA GLN A 6 -5.21 -9.36 22.29
C GLN A 6 -5.53 -8.28 21.25
N GLU A 7 -4.93 -7.08 21.38
CA GLU A 7 -5.07 -6.01 20.37
C GLU A 7 -4.55 -6.44 18.99
N TYR A 8 -3.40 -7.12 18.96
CA TYR A 8 -2.83 -7.61 17.70
C TYR A 8 -3.72 -8.66 17.03
N VAL A 9 -4.28 -9.60 17.80
CA VAL A 9 -5.23 -10.60 17.25
C VAL A 9 -6.48 -9.92 16.70
N GLN A 10 -7.08 -8.98 17.43
CA GLN A 10 -8.25 -8.24 16.96
C GLN A 10 -7.95 -7.39 15.72
N TRP A 11 -6.72 -6.88 15.60
CA TRP A 11 -6.30 -6.18 14.40
C TRP A 11 -6.15 -7.13 13.20
N LEU A 12 -5.56 -8.31 13.38
CA LEU A 12 -5.47 -9.33 12.34
C LEU A 12 -6.85 -9.82 11.88
N ASP A 13 -7.79 -10.01 12.79
CA ASP A 13 -9.16 -10.44 12.44
C ASP A 13 -9.87 -9.40 11.57
N ARG A 14 -9.71 -8.10 11.91
CA ARG A 14 -10.23 -6.99 11.09
C ARG A 14 -9.56 -6.95 9.73
N LEU A 15 -8.24 -7.08 9.69
CA LEU A 15 -7.48 -7.11 8.45
C LEU A 15 -7.96 -8.24 7.52
N SER A 16 -8.12 -9.44 8.06
CA SER A 16 -8.63 -10.61 7.31
C SER A 16 -10.07 -10.39 6.82
N SER A 17 -10.94 -9.78 7.63
CA SER A 17 -12.30 -9.40 7.21
C SER A 17 -12.32 -8.38 6.08
N ASP A 18 -11.47 -7.36 6.14
CA ASP A 18 -11.37 -6.34 5.09
C ASP A 18 -10.85 -6.94 3.78
N LEU A 19 -9.82 -7.78 3.85
CA LEU A 19 -9.30 -8.50 2.70
C LEU A 19 -10.35 -9.39 2.04
N ARG A 20 -11.16 -10.13 2.82
CA ARG A 20 -12.26 -10.95 2.28
C ARG A 20 -13.39 -10.15 1.64
N SER A 21 -13.67 -8.97 2.17
CA SER A 21 -14.85 -8.18 1.75
C SER A 21 -14.54 -7.24 0.59
N GLN A 22 -13.31 -6.72 0.52
CA GLN A 22 -12.92 -5.68 -0.44
C GLN A 22 -11.77 -6.11 -1.37
N GLY A 23 -11.11 -7.22 -1.07
CA GLY A 23 -9.93 -7.69 -1.79
C GLY A 23 -8.63 -6.96 -1.41
N TYR A 24 -8.70 -5.92 -0.57
CA TYR A 24 -7.55 -5.18 -0.08
C TYR A 24 -7.83 -4.64 1.33
N ALA A 25 -6.77 -4.27 2.05
CA ALA A 25 -6.88 -3.61 3.34
C ALA A 25 -5.76 -2.59 3.54
N SER A 26 -6.09 -1.47 4.21
CA SER A 26 -5.14 -0.37 4.43
C SER A 26 -4.41 -0.51 5.76
N VAL A 27 -3.12 -0.19 5.76
CA VAL A 27 -2.30 -0.05 6.97
C VAL A 27 -1.87 1.41 7.10
N LEU A 28 -2.39 2.08 8.13
CA LEU A 28 -2.16 3.52 8.38
C LEU A 28 -1.00 3.79 9.35
N ASN A 29 -0.41 2.74 9.92
CA ASN A 29 0.71 2.89 10.85
C ASN A 29 2.00 3.24 10.10
N LYS A 30 2.61 4.36 10.47
CA LYS A 30 3.87 4.85 9.90
C LYS A 30 5.03 3.89 10.17
N GLU A 31 5.01 3.26 11.34
CA GLU A 31 6.07 2.37 11.83
C GLU A 31 5.95 0.94 11.31
N PHE A 32 4.82 0.61 10.65
CA PHE A 32 4.64 -0.70 10.04
C PHE A 32 5.57 -0.87 8.85
N VAL A 33 6.44 -1.87 8.87
CA VAL A 33 7.45 -2.11 7.83
C VAL A 33 7.23 -3.46 7.13
N GLU A 34 8.00 -3.70 6.07
CA GLU A 34 7.96 -4.93 5.28
C GLU A 34 8.17 -6.21 6.11
N GLN A 35 8.96 -6.13 7.18
CA GLN A 35 9.19 -7.24 8.10
C GLN A 35 7.90 -7.61 8.87
N ASP A 36 7.15 -6.61 9.33
CA ASP A 36 5.83 -6.82 9.95
C ASP A 36 4.86 -7.42 8.93
N ALA A 37 4.90 -6.90 7.70
CA ALA A 37 4.07 -7.39 6.61
C ALA A 37 4.31 -8.88 6.33
N THR A 38 5.56 -9.31 6.34
CA THR A 38 5.94 -10.72 6.15
C THR A 38 5.33 -11.62 7.23
N ILE A 39 5.34 -11.18 8.49
CA ILE A 39 4.73 -11.93 9.61
C ILE A 39 3.21 -12.05 9.40
N VAL A 40 2.57 -10.96 9.00
CA VAL A 40 1.12 -10.91 8.73
C VAL A 40 0.75 -11.82 7.55
N ILE A 41 1.52 -11.74 6.46
CA ILE A 41 1.32 -12.60 5.28
C ILE A 41 1.40 -14.07 5.68
N ASN A 42 2.46 -14.48 6.38
CA ASN A 42 2.62 -15.87 6.81
C ASN A 42 1.46 -16.39 7.67
N ARG A 43 0.80 -15.51 8.43
CA ARG A 43 -0.37 -15.87 9.23
C ARG A 43 -1.65 -15.98 8.41
N LEU A 44 -1.80 -15.15 7.37
CA LEU A 44 -3.02 -15.06 6.58
C LEU A 44 -2.98 -15.91 5.29
N LEU A 45 -1.80 -16.34 4.82
CA LEU A 45 -1.67 -17.21 3.65
C LEU A 45 -2.55 -18.49 3.69
N PRO A 46 -2.82 -19.13 4.83
CA PRO A 46 -3.77 -20.25 4.86
C PRO A 46 -5.22 -19.87 4.47
N GLU A 47 -5.58 -18.59 4.58
CA GLU A 47 -6.92 -18.07 4.30
C GLU A 47 -7.06 -17.43 2.90
N PHE A 48 -5.94 -17.06 2.27
CA PHE A 48 -5.92 -16.35 0.99
C PHE A 48 -4.95 -17.03 0.02
N ALA A 49 -5.44 -17.35 -1.18
CA ALA A 49 -4.62 -17.97 -2.24
C ALA A 49 -3.42 -17.08 -2.65
N TYR A 50 -3.62 -15.77 -2.56
CA TYR A 50 -2.61 -14.77 -2.83
C TYR A 50 -2.69 -13.65 -1.80
N LEU A 51 -1.54 -13.13 -1.38
CA LEU A 51 -1.48 -11.95 -0.53
C LEU A 51 -0.20 -11.16 -0.80
N MET A 52 -0.37 -9.92 -1.25
CA MET A 52 0.73 -9.00 -1.52
C MET A 52 0.66 -7.81 -0.58
N TYR A 53 1.82 -7.35 -0.12
CA TYR A 53 1.98 -6.08 0.59
C TYR A 53 2.67 -5.06 -0.31
N ILE A 54 2.17 -3.83 -0.32
CA ILE A 54 2.86 -2.71 -0.96
C ILE A 54 2.86 -1.46 -0.07
N GLU A 55 3.92 -0.67 -0.22
CA GLU A 55 4.03 0.65 0.41
C GLU A 55 3.93 1.76 -0.66
N VAL A 56 2.80 2.45 -0.69
CA VAL A 56 2.57 3.60 -1.58
C VAL A 56 3.16 4.87 -0.98
N GLU A 57 3.03 5.08 0.33
CA GLU A 57 3.70 6.14 1.09
C GLU A 57 3.86 5.63 2.54
N SER A 58 4.64 6.33 3.36
CA SER A 58 4.84 5.94 4.77
C SER A 58 3.53 5.75 5.55
N TYR A 59 2.44 6.40 5.14
CA TYR A 59 1.10 6.32 5.79
C TYR A 59 0.06 5.63 4.91
N LYS A 60 0.46 5.14 3.74
CA LYS A 60 -0.42 4.51 2.75
C LYS A 60 0.21 3.19 2.33
N LYS A 61 -0.10 2.16 3.10
CA LYS A 61 0.35 0.80 2.86
C LYS A 61 -0.88 -0.06 2.65
N TYR A 62 -0.77 -1.08 1.80
CA TYR A 62 -1.90 -1.93 1.46
C TYR A 62 -1.50 -3.39 1.44
N PHE A 63 -2.37 -4.22 1.99
CA PHE A 63 -2.44 -5.63 1.65
C PHE A 63 -3.44 -5.82 0.52
N ILE A 64 -3.15 -6.74 -0.39
CA ILE A 64 -3.97 -7.04 -1.57
C ILE A 64 -4.12 -8.54 -1.67
N ALA A 65 -5.36 -9.02 -1.66
CA ALA A 65 -5.70 -10.44 -1.68
C ALA A 65 -6.23 -10.93 -3.04
N ASP A 66 -6.83 -10.05 -3.84
CA ASP A 66 -7.47 -10.45 -5.11
C ASP A 66 -7.43 -9.35 -6.19
N TYR A 67 -7.98 -9.69 -7.36
CA TYR A 67 -8.08 -8.80 -8.52
C TYR A 67 -8.86 -7.50 -8.26
N SER A 68 -9.93 -7.56 -7.46
CA SER A 68 -10.75 -6.39 -7.11
C SER A 68 -9.96 -5.42 -6.23
N GLY A 69 -9.27 -5.96 -5.22
CA GLY A 69 -8.36 -5.23 -4.37
C GLY A 69 -7.24 -4.57 -5.14
N ARG A 70 -6.59 -5.32 -6.04
CA ARG A 70 -5.53 -4.81 -6.92
C ARG A 70 -6.01 -3.60 -7.71
N ASN A 71 -7.16 -3.71 -8.38
CA ASN A 71 -7.74 -2.61 -9.16
C ASN A 71 -8.04 -1.37 -8.31
N THR A 72 -8.53 -1.59 -7.09
CA THR A 72 -8.80 -0.50 -6.15
C THR A 72 -7.51 0.19 -5.73
N VAL A 73 -6.49 -0.57 -5.37
CA VAL A 73 -5.18 -0.04 -4.97
C VAL A 73 -4.48 0.66 -6.14
N MET A 74 -4.57 0.14 -7.37
CA MET A 74 -4.08 0.84 -8.57
C MET A 74 -4.70 2.24 -8.71
N LYS A 75 -6.02 2.37 -8.53
CA LYS A 75 -6.72 3.67 -8.57
C LYS A 75 -6.29 4.61 -7.43
N LEU A 76 -5.89 4.07 -6.27
CA LEU A 76 -5.35 4.86 -5.17
C LEU A 76 -3.92 5.35 -5.46
N ILE A 77 -3.13 4.53 -6.15
CA ILE A 77 -1.80 4.90 -6.64
C ILE A 77 -1.93 6.00 -7.71
N ASP A 78 -2.86 5.89 -8.66
CA ASP A 78 -3.13 6.92 -9.68
C ASP A 78 -3.39 8.28 -9.05
N ARG A 79 -4.29 8.34 -8.05
CA ARG A 79 -4.58 9.57 -7.31
C ARG A 79 -3.34 10.13 -6.62
N SER A 80 -2.49 9.26 -6.06
CA SER A 80 -1.24 9.67 -5.41
C SER A 80 -0.24 10.23 -6.42
N ILE A 81 -0.15 9.64 -7.61
CA ILE A 81 0.65 10.16 -8.72
C ILE A 81 0.16 11.55 -9.14
N ASP A 82 -1.15 11.74 -9.31
CA ASP A 82 -1.71 13.02 -9.77
C ASP A 82 -1.52 14.14 -8.74
N HIS A 83 -1.64 13.83 -7.44
CA HIS A 83 -1.29 14.76 -6.38
C HIS A 83 0.20 15.16 -6.45
N LYS A 84 1.10 14.21 -6.65
CA LYS A 84 2.55 14.48 -6.76
C LYS A 84 2.91 15.26 -8.02
N LYS A 85 2.28 14.98 -9.17
CA LYS A 85 2.43 15.78 -10.40
C LYS A 85 2.06 17.25 -10.14
N THR A 86 0.94 17.47 -9.46
CA THR A 86 0.48 18.81 -9.11
C THR A 86 1.47 19.51 -8.16
N ALA A 87 1.97 18.80 -7.15
CA ALA A 87 2.98 19.32 -6.23
C ALA A 87 4.31 19.65 -6.94
N ARG A 88 4.75 18.80 -7.87
CA ARG A 88 5.95 19.01 -8.71
C ARG A 88 5.87 20.29 -9.54
N ILE A 89 4.73 20.54 -10.20
CA ILE A 89 4.51 21.78 -10.98
C ILE A 89 4.63 23.00 -10.07
N ARG A 90 3.98 22.97 -8.91
CA ARG A 90 4.06 24.07 -7.92
C ARG A 90 5.47 24.27 -7.38
N ALA A 91 6.23 23.19 -7.15
CA ALA A 91 7.61 23.29 -6.71
C ALA A 91 8.49 24.00 -7.76
N LEU A 92 8.29 23.68 -9.05
CA LEU A 92 8.98 24.33 -10.15
C LEU A 92 8.65 25.82 -10.26
N GLU A 93 7.36 26.18 -10.17
CA GLU A 93 6.88 27.58 -10.17
C GLU A 93 7.50 28.39 -9.02
N ASN A 94 7.69 27.76 -7.86
CA ASN A 94 8.31 28.37 -6.68
C ASN A 94 9.85 28.27 -6.67
N SER A 95 10.48 27.87 -7.78
CA SER A 95 11.93 27.68 -7.92
C SER A 95 12.55 26.72 -6.88
N ARG A 96 11.76 25.77 -6.36
CA ARG A 96 12.20 24.72 -5.42
C ARG A 96 12.65 23.48 -6.19
N LEU A 97 13.83 23.57 -6.80
CA LEU A 97 14.36 22.52 -7.68
C LEU A 97 14.55 21.16 -6.97
N THR A 98 14.96 21.16 -5.70
CA THR A 98 15.10 19.93 -4.91
C THR A 98 13.76 19.23 -4.73
N ASP A 99 12.72 19.95 -4.30
CA ASP A 99 11.36 19.42 -4.14
C ASP A 99 10.83 18.85 -5.45
N HIS A 100 11.08 19.54 -6.58
CA HIS A 100 10.70 19.08 -7.91
C HIS A 100 11.31 17.71 -8.25
N LEU A 101 12.62 17.53 -8.03
CA LEU A 101 13.31 16.26 -8.29
C LEU A 101 12.79 15.14 -7.39
N THR A 102 12.58 15.42 -6.11
CA THR A 102 12.00 14.46 -5.16
C THR A 102 10.62 13.99 -5.62
N PHE A 103 9.72 14.89 -6.04
CA PHE A 103 8.41 14.48 -6.55
C PHE A 103 8.51 13.66 -7.84
N GLU A 104 9.49 13.94 -8.71
CA GLU A 104 9.71 13.16 -9.93
C GLU A 104 10.15 11.73 -9.62
N GLU A 105 11.10 11.55 -8.70
CA GLU A 105 11.53 10.25 -8.20
C GLU A 105 10.36 9.47 -7.58
N GLU A 106 9.55 10.12 -6.75
CA GLU A 106 8.38 9.50 -6.15
C GLU A 106 7.33 9.08 -7.19
N ILE A 107 7.07 9.91 -8.21
CA ILE A 107 6.16 9.56 -9.32
C ILE A 107 6.68 8.32 -10.05
N ASN A 108 7.97 8.27 -10.35
CA ASN A 108 8.57 7.12 -11.05
C ASN A 108 8.48 5.85 -10.21
N ARG A 109 8.73 5.92 -8.90
CA ARG A 109 8.56 4.78 -7.99
C ARG A 109 7.11 4.28 -7.97
N LEU A 110 6.14 5.19 -7.92
CA LEU A 110 4.71 4.81 -7.96
C LEU A 110 4.32 4.13 -9.27
N LYS A 111 4.84 4.60 -10.41
CA LYS A 111 4.62 3.93 -11.71
C LYS A 111 5.22 2.53 -11.74
N SER A 112 6.42 2.34 -11.17
CA SER A 112 7.02 1.00 -11.05
C SER A 112 6.17 0.06 -10.20
N LEU A 113 5.56 0.57 -9.10
CA LEU A 113 4.62 -0.20 -8.31
C LEU A 113 3.36 -0.58 -9.09
N GLN A 114 2.80 0.32 -9.90
CA GLN A 114 1.67 -0.02 -10.78
C GLN A 114 2.04 -1.13 -11.75
N HIS A 115 3.21 -1.04 -12.38
CA HIS A 115 3.67 -2.06 -13.31
C HIS A 115 3.81 -3.43 -12.63
N LEU A 116 4.33 -3.45 -11.41
CA LEU A 116 4.40 -4.68 -10.60
C LEU A 116 3.00 -5.25 -10.34
N LEU A 117 2.03 -4.41 -9.95
CA LEU A 117 0.65 -4.84 -9.74
C LEU A 117 -0.01 -5.36 -11.01
N GLU A 118 0.26 -4.75 -12.17
CA GLU A 118 -0.25 -5.19 -13.47
C GLU A 118 0.26 -6.58 -13.86
N GLN A 119 1.50 -6.90 -13.49
CA GLN A 119 2.14 -8.19 -13.74
C GLN A 119 1.87 -9.24 -12.67
N SER A 120 1.21 -8.85 -11.57
CA SER A 120 0.91 -9.75 -10.48
C SER A 120 -0.30 -10.62 -10.83
N ASP A 121 -0.13 -11.93 -10.74
CA ASP A 121 -1.19 -12.91 -10.94
C ASP A 121 -2.09 -12.94 -9.70
N PHE A 122 -3.05 -12.01 -9.66
CA PHE A 122 -4.19 -12.08 -8.75
C PHE A 122 -5.29 -12.90 -9.43
N GLU A 123 -5.53 -14.12 -8.94
CA GLU A 123 -6.64 -14.99 -9.38
C GLU A 123 -8.00 -14.56 -8.83
#